data_AF-A0A1G6BDH1-F1
#
_entry.id   AF-A0A1G6BDH1-F1
#
_cell.length_a   1.000
_cell.length_b   1.000
_cell.length_c   1.000
_cell.angle_alpha   90.00
_cell.angle_beta   90.00
_cell.angle_gamma   90.00
#
_symmetry.space_group_name_H-M   'P 1'
#
loop_
_entity.id
_entity.type
_entity.pdbx_description
1 polymer ?
#
loop_
_entity_poly.entity_id
_entity_poly.type
_entity_poly.pdbx_seq_one_letter_code
_entity_poly.pdbx_strand_id
1 'polypeptide(L)'
;MYRTNQAKLYYLFMLSDGEASEREKKLFTTICKDLNIDADEKKRIIKECENTPFDGIFDEIKELAGEPVEEMRSSSSLLSIMSFLGNSKDYATILWNLINLGYADTRYTYEEREIVDFLREHWKVTEDLYQEMIDVAETCLALEEHKKWVENLEESDYKAEKMKQIKKDIKMAQDGIKLTLAELDF
;
A
#
# COMPACT_ATOMS: atom_id res chain seq x y z
N MET A 1 -2.06 2.64 14.18
CA MET A 1 -3.15 3.48 13.61
C MET A 1 -4.48 2.74 13.67
N TYR A 2 -5.62 3.38 14.00
CA TYR A 2 -6.94 2.69 13.98
C TYR A 2 -7.27 2.16 12.59
N ARG A 3 -7.87 0.96 12.50
CA ARG A 3 -8.20 0.29 11.23
C ARG A 3 -9.03 1.16 10.27
N THR A 4 -9.99 1.93 10.80
CA THR A 4 -10.85 2.83 10.00
C THR A 4 -10.05 3.99 9.44
N ASN A 5 -9.10 4.54 10.22
CA ASN A 5 -8.18 5.59 9.75
C ASN A 5 -7.22 5.06 8.69
N GLN A 6 -6.72 3.83 8.84
CA GLN A 6 -5.90 3.19 7.80
C GLN A 6 -6.68 3.06 6.49
N ALA A 7 -7.93 2.61 6.56
CA ALA A 7 -8.77 2.50 5.36
C ALA A 7 -9.12 3.86 4.73
N LYS A 8 -9.32 4.91 5.53
CA LYS A 8 -9.45 6.28 5.02
C LYS A 8 -8.19 6.72 4.31
N LEU A 9 -7.02 6.49 4.91
CA LEU A 9 -5.73 6.83 4.35
C LEU A 9 -5.55 6.15 2.97
N TYR A 10 -5.83 4.85 2.87
CA TYR A 10 -5.77 4.12 1.60
C TYR A 10 -6.73 4.67 0.54
N TYR A 11 -7.97 5.02 0.93
CA TYR A 11 -8.94 5.49 -0.04
C TYR A 11 -8.69 6.93 -0.49
N LEU A 12 -8.23 7.81 0.40
CA LEU A 12 -7.79 9.16 0.06
C LEU A 12 -6.58 9.14 -0.88
N PHE A 13 -5.64 8.22 -0.64
CA PHE A 13 -4.51 8.00 -1.54
C PHE A 13 -4.98 7.66 -2.96
N MET A 14 -5.94 6.75 -3.12
CA MET A 14 -6.54 6.40 -4.42
C MET A 14 -7.32 7.56 -5.09
N LEU A 15 -7.59 8.65 -4.38
CA LEU A 15 -8.25 9.84 -4.93
C LEU A 15 -7.25 10.96 -5.23
N SER A 16 -5.97 10.77 -4.89
CA SER A 16 -4.95 11.83 -4.95
C SER A 16 -4.58 12.25 -6.37
N ASP A 17 -4.78 11.40 -7.36
CA ASP A 17 -4.57 11.67 -8.78
C ASP A 17 -5.89 12.07 -9.51
N GLY A 18 -7.00 12.07 -8.79
CA GLY A 18 -8.31 12.58 -9.21
C GLY A 18 -9.41 11.53 -9.29
N GLU A 19 -9.10 10.25 -9.52
CA GLU A 19 -10.12 9.19 -9.62
C GLU A 19 -9.61 7.80 -9.24
N ALA A 20 -10.30 7.14 -8.29
CA ALA A 20 -10.02 5.75 -7.96
C ALA A 20 -10.44 4.77 -9.08
N SER A 21 -9.47 4.04 -9.64
CA SER A 21 -9.69 3.03 -10.68
C SER A 21 -10.38 1.76 -10.14
N GLU A 22 -10.97 0.97 -11.04
CA GLU A 22 -11.59 -0.32 -10.68
C GLU A 22 -10.59 -1.35 -10.14
N ARG A 23 -9.31 -1.26 -10.54
CA ARG A 23 -8.25 -2.15 -10.05
C ARG A 23 -7.90 -1.82 -8.61
N GLU A 24 -7.72 -0.55 -8.30
CA GLU A 24 -7.48 -0.08 -6.94
C GLU A 24 -8.67 -0.38 -6.04
N LYS A 25 -9.91 -0.13 -6.47
CA LYS A 25 -11.12 -0.47 -5.69
C LYS A 25 -11.20 -1.96 -5.34
N LYS A 26 -10.73 -2.83 -6.24
CA LYS A 26 -10.66 -4.28 -5.99
C LYS A 26 -9.58 -4.63 -4.97
N LEU A 27 -8.41 -4.00 -5.08
CA LEU A 27 -7.33 -4.17 -4.10
C LEU A 27 -7.73 -3.61 -2.73
N PHE A 28 -8.29 -2.40 -2.68
CA PHE A 28 -8.86 -1.78 -1.49
C PHE A 28 -9.91 -2.67 -0.81
N THR A 29 -10.79 -3.30 -1.58
CA THR A 29 -11.77 -4.26 -1.04
C THR A 29 -11.09 -5.47 -0.38
N THR A 30 -9.93 -5.88 -0.86
CA THR A 30 -9.13 -6.95 -0.25
C THR A 30 -8.48 -6.45 1.04
N ILE A 31 -7.86 -5.27 1.01
CA ILE A 31 -7.28 -4.61 2.19
C ILE A 31 -8.34 -4.41 3.30
N CYS A 32 -9.55 -3.95 2.97
CA CYS A 32 -10.64 -3.81 3.95
C CYS A 32 -10.99 -5.14 4.64
N LYS A 33 -10.95 -6.27 3.90
CA LYS A 33 -11.20 -7.59 4.51
C LYS A 33 -10.10 -7.94 5.50
N ASP A 34 -8.85 -7.69 5.14
CA ASP A 34 -7.70 -7.94 6.00
C ASP A 34 -7.74 -7.06 7.27
N LEU A 35 -8.26 -5.84 7.15
CA LEU A 35 -8.53 -4.93 8.27
C LEU A 35 -9.80 -5.27 9.08
N ASN A 36 -10.52 -6.33 8.73
CA ASN A 36 -11.83 -6.70 9.32
C ASN A 36 -12.89 -5.57 9.22
N ILE A 37 -12.87 -4.80 8.15
CA ILE A 37 -13.86 -3.75 7.83
C ILE A 37 -15.00 -4.40 7.04
N ASP A 38 -16.21 -4.33 7.58
CA ASP A 38 -17.40 -4.86 6.92
C ASP A 38 -17.88 -3.98 5.76
N ALA A 39 -18.85 -4.47 5.00
CA ALA A 39 -19.34 -3.79 3.80
C ALA A 39 -20.01 -2.43 4.09
N ASP A 40 -20.63 -2.26 5.26
CA ASP A 40 -21.31 -1.02 5.63
C ASP A 40 -20.33 0.00 6.20
N GLU A 41 -19.33 -0.44 6.98
CA GLU A 41 -18.19 0.40 7.39
C GLU A 41 -17.41 0.87 6.17
N LYS A 42 -17.12 -0.02 5.21
CA LYS A 42 -16.45 0.35 3.94
C LYS A 42 -17.22 1.44 3.18
N LYS A 43 -18.55 1.30 3.04
CA LYS A 43 -19.38 2.31 2.36
C LYS A 43 -19.34 3.67 3.06
N ARG A 44 -19.33 3.68 4.39
CA ARG A 44 -19.21 4.93 5.17
C ARG A 44 -17.85 5.59 4.93
N ILE A 45 -16.77 4.83 5.00
CA ILE A 45 -15.40 5.31 4.74
C ILE A 45 -15.31 5.93 3.34
N ILE A 46 -15.76 5.20 2.32
CA ILE A 46 -15.74 5.67 0.93
C ILE A 46 -16.48 7.01 0.82
N LYS A 47 -17.70 7.08 1.36
CA LYS A 47 -18.51 8.30 1.31
C LYS A 47 -17.83 9.46 2.04
N GLU A 48 -17.21 9.22 3.19
CA GLU A 48 -16.48 10.26 3.93
C GLU A 48 -15.31 10.80 3.09
N CYS A 49 -14.51 9.92 2.49
CA CYS A 49 -13.39 10.32 1.65
C CYS A 49 -13.83 11.03 0.36
N GLU A 50 -14.88 10.57 -0.31
CA GLU A 50 -15.44 11.22 -1.51
C GLU A 50 -15.97 12.64 -1.26
N ASN A 51 -16.27 13.00 0.00
CA ASN A 51 -16.65 14.37 0.38
C ASN A 51 -15.45 15.27 0.66
N THR A 52 -14.22 14.73 0.65
CA THR A 52 -13.00 15.50 0.88
C THR A 52 -12.65 16.29 -0.39
N PRO A 53 -12.46 17.61 -0.31
CA PRO A 53 -12.00 18.39 -1.46
C PRO A 53 -10.66 17.88 -1.99
N PHE A 54 -10.49 17.84 -3.32
CA PHE A 54 -9.28 17.32 -3.95
C PHE A 54 -7.99 18.01 -3.44
N ASP A 55 -8.04 19.33 -3.29
CA ASP A 55 -6.94 20.15 -2.75
C ASP A 55 -6.66 19.92 -1.25
N GLY A 56 -7.61 19.32 -0.53
CA GLY A 56 -7.47 18.96 0.89
C GLY A 56 -7.06 17.51 1.15
N ILE A 57 -6.98 16.66 0.11
CA ILE A 57 -6.66 15.23 0.27
C ILE A 57 -5.32 15.03 0.98
N PHE A 58 -4.29 15.73 0.54
CA PHE A 58 -2.95 15.53 1.11
C PHE A 58 -2.88 16.00 2.57
N ASP A 59 -3.59 17.08 2.92
CA ASP A 59 -3.64 17.57 4.29
C ASP A 59 -4.39 16.60 5.22
N GLU A 60 -5.51 16.03 4.77
CA GLU A 60 -6.21 14.97 5.51
C GLU A 60 -5.31 13.72 5.70
N ILE A 61 -4.50 13.35 4.69
CA ILE A 61 -3.53 12.27 4.81
C ILE A 61 -2.46 12.60 5.87
N LYS A 62 -1.96 13.84 5.91
CA LYS A 62 -1.01 14.28 6.95
C LYS A 62 -1.64 14.18 8.35
N GLU A 63 -2.89 14.58 8.51
CA GLU A 63 -3.62 14.44 9.78
C GLU A 63 -3.78 12.97 10.19
N LEU A 64 -4.10 12.09 9.25
CA LEU A 64 -4.20 10.64 9.49
C LEU A 64 -2.86 9.98 9.80
N ALA A 65 -1.75 10.51 9.27
CA ALA A 65 -0.41 10.02 9.51
C ALA A 65 0.04 10.21 10.98
N GLY A 66 -0.48 11.25 11.64
CA GLY A 66 -0.23 11.56 13.05
C GLY A 66 1.00 12.46 13.27
N GLU A 67 1.58 12.38 14.48
CA GLU A 67 2.80 13.11 14.81
C GLU A 67 4.04 12.41 14.24
N PRO A 68 5.06 13.18 13.78
CA PRO A 68 6.31 12.60 13.30
C PRO A 68 6.99 11.75 14.38
N VAL A 69 7.62 10.65 13.94
CA VAL A 69 8.33 9.73 14.84
C VAL A 69 9.44 10.41 15.68
N GLU A 70 10.05 11.49 15.18
CA GLU A 70 11.09 12.24 15.91
C GLU A 70 10.54 12.96 17.15
N GLU A 71 9.35 13.54 17.07
CA GLU A 71 8.70 14.23 18.18
C GLU A 71 8.24 13.22 19.25
N MET A 72 7.85 12.02 18.83
CA MET A 72 7.48 10.92 19.73
C MET A 72 8.66 10.46 20.61
N ARG A 73 9.90 10.49 20.08
CA ARG A 73 11.14 10.17 20.85
C ARG A 73 11.52 11.23 21.88
N SER A 74 11.13 12.49 21.67
CA SER A 74 11.38 13.57 22.63
C SER A 74 10.46 13.49 23.85
N SER A 75 9.36 12.75 23.78
CA SER A 75 8.56 12.38 24.95
C SER A 75 9.26 11.21 25.67
N SER A 76 10.01 11.50 26.73
CA SER A 76 10.90 10.56 27.45
C SER A 76 10.23 9.37 28.17
N SER A 77 9.08 8.90 27.71
CA SER A 77 8.38 7.75 28.26
C SER A 77 8.84 6.46 27.57
N LEU A 78 9.29 5.48 28.36
CA LEU A 78 9.56 4.11 27.89
C LEU A 78 8.34 3.49 27.16
N LEU A 79 7.14 3.97 27.49
CA LEU A 79 5.87 3.60 26.87
C LEU A 79 5.75 4.13 25.44
N SER A 80 6.25 5.34 25.16
CA SER A 80 6.33 5.90 23.80
C SER A 80 7.32 5.12 22.93
N ILE A 81 8.46 4.70 23.50
CA ILE A 81 9.49 3.92 22.80
C ILE A 81 9.01 2.49 22.49
N MET A 82 8.31 1.84 23.42
CA MET A 82 7.71 0.52 23.16
C MET A 82 6.54 0.59 22.18
N SER A 83 5.72 1.65 22.22
CA SER A 83 4.68 1.87 21.20
C SER A 83 5.28 2.13 19.82
N PHE A 84 6.47 2.74 19.73
CA PHE A 84 7.18 2.97 18.47
C PHE A 84 7.71 1.67 17.86
N LEU A 85 8.40 0.82 18.64
CA LEU A 85 8.88 -0.48 18.17
C LEU A 85 7.73 -1.42 17.76
N GLY A 86 6.57 -1.31 18.43
CA GLY A 86 5.36 -2.05 18.05
C GLY A 86 4.65 -1.51 16.80
N ASN A 87 4.90 -0.27 16.38
CA ASN A 87 4.21 0.37 15.25
C ASN A 87 5.03 0.42 13.96
N SER A 88 6.35 0.16 13.98
CA SER A 88 7.21 0.22 12.78
C SER A 88 6.77 -0.77 11.69
N LYS A 89 6.41 -1.98 12.08
CA LYS A 89 5.83 -3.00 11.20
C LYS A 89 4.48 -2.56 10.65
N ASP A 90 3.62 -1.97 11.47
CA ASP A 90 2.32 -1.47 11.04
C ASP A 90 2.50 -0.38 9.97
N TYR A 91 3.40 0.57 10.18
CA TYR A 91 3.67 1.63 9.20
C TYR A 91 4.31 1.12 7.91
N ALA A 92 5.26 0.19 8.01
CA ALA A 92 5.85 -0.45 6.83
C ALA A 92 4.81 -1.25 6.03
N THR A 93 3.88 -1.92 6.73
CA THR A 93 2.76 -2.64 6.10
C THR A 93 1.77 -1.68 5.44
N ILE A 94 1.47 -0.55 6.08
CA ILE A 94 0.63 0.51 5.50
C ILE A 94 1.30 1.07 4.24
N LEU A 95 2.59 1.40 4.30
CA LEU A 95 3.35 1.91 3.16
C LEU A 95 3.36 0.90 2.00
N TRP A 96 3.58 -0.38 2.29
CA TRP A 96 3.52 -1.43 1.30
C TRP A 96 2.15 -1.54 0.62
N ASN A 97 1.06 -1.42 1.38
CA ASN A 97 -0.29 -1.43 0.81
C ASN A 97 -0.54 -0.22 -0.10
N LEU A 98 -0.03 0.96 0.25
CA LEU A 98 -0.11 2.18 -0.59
C LEU A 98 0.65 2.01 -1.89
N ILE A 99 1.88 1.48 -1.83
CA ILE A 99 2.67 1.18 -3.03
C ILE A 99 1.91 0.21 -3.94
N ASN A 100 1.32 -0.87 -3.39
CA ASN A 100 0.52 -1.77 -4.22
C ASN A 100 -0.74 -1.12 -4.79
N LEU A 101 -1.34 -0.14 -4.11
CA LEU A 101 -2.46 0.64 -4.65
C LEU A 101 -1.99 1.49 -5.83
N GLY A 102 -0.89 2.23 -5.70
CA GLY A 102 -0.38 3.07 -6.79
C GLY A 102 0.19 2.29 -7.98
N TYR A 103 0.51 1.01 -7.80
CA TYR A 103 0.86 0.08 -8.89
C TYR A 103 -0.31 -0.85 -9.28
N ALA A 104 -1.50 -0.69 -8.69
CA ALA A 104 -2.65 -1.52 -9.03
C ALA A 104 -3.17 -1.18 -10.43
N ASP A 105 -3.12 0.11 -10.77
CA ASP A 105 -3.21 0.58 -12.12
C ASP A 105 -1.80 0.62 -12.76
N THR A 106 -1.69 0.83 -14.08
CA THR A 106 -0.38 0.77 -14.74
C THR A 106 0.46 2.05 -14.54
N ARG A 107 0.11 2.94 -13.61
CA ARG A 107 0.69 4.28 -13.50
C ARG A 107 0.80 4.76 -12.05
N TYR A 108 1.97 4.54 -11.46
CA TYR A 108 2.33 5.20 -10.20
C TYR A 108 2.66 6.68 -10.43
N THR A 109 1.71 7.56 -10.11
CA THR A 109 1.68 8.99 -10.43
C THR A 109 2.64 9.84 -9.58
N TYR A 110 2.77 11.13 -9.89
CA TYR A 110 3.61 12.04 -9.10
C TYR A 110 3.00 12.31 -7.73
N GLU A 111 1.69 12.52 -7.69
CA GLU A 111 0.89 12.81 -6.51
C GLU A 111 0.97 11.64 -5.50
N GLU A 112 0.84 10.41 -5.99
CA GLU A 112 0.98 9.21 -5.17
C GLU A 112 2.40 9.02 -4.63
N ARG A 113 3.42 9.29 -5.46
CA ARG A 113 4.83 9.26 -5.03
C ARG A 113 5.11 10.27 -3.94
N GLU A 114 4.61 11.50 -4.09
CA GLU A 114 4.77 12.56 -3.10
C GLU A 114 4.17 12.14 -1.74
N ILE A 115 3.00 11.52 -1.74
CA ILE A 115 2.37 11.01 -0.52
C ILE A 115 3.20 9.89 0.10
N VAL A 116 3.64 8.90 -0.70
CA VAL A 116 4.43 7.77 -0.19
C VAL A 116 5.78 8.23 0.36
N ASP A 117 6.47 9.15 -0.33
CA ASP A 117 7.74 9.71 0.14
C ASP A 117 7.56 10.48 1.45
N PHE A 118 6.51 11.30 1.56
CA PHE A 118 6.14 11.97 2.81
C PHE A 118 5.92 10.97 3.95
N LEU A 119 5.09 9.94 3.74
CA LEU A 119 4.75 8.96 4.78
C LEU A 119 5.96 8.11 5.18
N ARG A 120 6.82 7.77 4.21
CA ARG A 120 8.07 7.07 4.44
C ARG A 120 9.02 7.86 5.34
N GLU A 121 9.22 9.15 5.04
CA GLU A 121 10.02 10.04 5.89
C GLU A 121 9.39 10.26 7.27
N HIS A 122 8.07 10.42 7.32
CA HIS A 122 7.30 10.69 8.53
C HIS A 122 7.32 9.50 9.51
N TRP A 123 7.17 8.27 8.99
CA TRP A 123 7.20 7.03 9.78
C TRP A 123 8.60 6.41 9.91
N LYS A 124 9.62 7.04 9.31
CA LYS A 124 11.03 6.58 9.35
C LYS A 124 11.20 5.15 8.82
N VAL A 125 10.48 4.81 7.75
CA VAL A 125 10.74 3.57 7.01
C VAL A 125 12.10 3.70 6.32
N THR A 126 12.97 2.71 6.52
CA THR A 126 14.36 2.75 6.02
C THR A 126 14.38 2.81 4.50
N GLU A 127 15.39 3.47 3.92
CA GLU A 127 15.59 3.52 2.46
C GLU A 127 15.68 2.10 1.88
N ASP A 128 16.45 1.21 2.51
CA ASP A 128 16.64 -0.15 2.01
C ASP A 128 15.32 -0.93 1.90
N LEU A 129 14.46 -0.83 2.92
CA LEU A 129 13.16 -1.49 2.90
C LEU A 129 12.21 -0.84 1.89
N TYR A 130 12.23 0.49 1.79
CA TYR A 130 11.43 1.22 0.80
C TYR A 130 11.83 0.83 -0.62
N GLN A 131 13.13 0.80 -0.94
CA GLN A 131 13.62 0.40 -2.25
C GLN A 131 13.27 -1.04 -2.57
N GLU A 132 13.35 -1.96 -1.60
CA GLU A 132 12.89 -3.34 -1.77
C GLU A 132 11.40 -3.41 -2.15
N MET A 133 10.55 -2.61 -1.48
CA MET A 133 9.12 -2.51 -1.83
C MET A 133 8.92 -2.02 -3.27
N ILE A 134 9.62 -0.95 -3.67
CA ILE A 134 9.53 -0.41 -5.03
C ILE A 134 10.00 -1.44 -6.07
N ASP A 135 11.15 -2.08 -5.85
CA ASP A 135 11.71 -3.09 -6.76
C ASP A 135 10.74 -4.28 -6.94
N VAL A 136 10.10 -4.73 -5.85
CA VAL A 136 9.09 -5.79 -5.89
C VAL A 136 7.84 -5.34 -6.64
N ALA A 137 7.36 -4.11 -6.42
CA ALA A 137 6.20 -3.56 -7.11
C ALA A 137 6.45 -3.44 -8.63
N GLU A 138 7.60 -2.91 -9.03
CA GLU A 138 8.00 -2.81 -10.44
C GLU A 138 8.16 -4.19 -11.09
N THR A 139 8.75 -5.14 -10.38
CA THR A 139 8.86 -6.53 -10.84
C THR A 139 7.47 -7.15 -11.06
N CYS A 140 6.54 -6.94 -10.13
CA CYS A 140 5.17 -7.43 -10.26
C CYS A 140 4.44 -6.79 -11.44
N LEU A 141 4.63 -5.49 -11.67
CA LEU A 141 4.08 -4.79 -12.83
C LEU A 141 4.60 -5.38 -14.15
N ALA A 142 5.91 -5.55 -14.28
CA ALA A 142 6.53 -6.15 -15.47
C ALA A 142 6.03 -7.58 -15.73
N LEU A 143 5.84 -8.38 -14.66
CA LEU A 143 5.27 -9.71 -14.76
C LEU A 143 3.78 -9.70 -15.18
N GLU A 144 2.98 -8.74 -14.69
CA GLU A 144 1.58 -8.57 -15.12
C GLU A 144 1.47 -8.10 -16.57
N GLU A 145 2.40 -7.27 -17.06
CA GLU A 145 2.49 -6.91 -18.48
C GLU A 145 2.87 -8.11 -19.35
N HIS A 146 3.88 -8.88 -18.93
CA HIS A 146 4.24 -10.13 -19.59
C HIS A 146 3.06 -11.11 -19.60
N LYS A 147 2.28 -11.15 -18.51
CA LYS A 147 1.08 -11.98 -18.43
C LYS A 147 0.03 -11.58 -19.46
N LYS A 148 -0.28 -10.29 -19.59
CA LYS A 148 -1.19 -9.78 -20.64
C LYS A 148 -0.71 -10.15 -22.05
N TRP A 149 0.60 -10.11 -22.29
CA TRP A 149 1.16 -10.53 -23.57
C TRP A 149 0.94 -12.03 -23.84
N VAL A 150 1.21 -12.90 -22.85
CA VAL A 150 0.97 -14.35 -22.97
C VAL A 150 -0.52 -14.68 -23.15
N GLU A 151 -1.43 -13.93 -22.51
CA GLU A 151 -2.87 -14.11 -22.65
C GLU A 151 -3.35 -13.97 -24.11
N ASN A 152 -2.66 -13.15 -24.92
CA ASN A 152 -2.95 -12.92 -26.33
C ASN A 152 -2.37 -13.98 -27.28
N LEU A 153 -1.59 -14.94 -26.78
CA LEU A 153 -1.08 -16.05 -27.59
C LEU A 153 -2.18 -17.08 -27.89
N GLU A 154 -2.00 -17.86 -28.95
CA GLU A 154 -2.85 -19.00 -29.27
C GLU A 154 -2.85 -20.03 -28.12
N GLU A 155 -4.00 -20.67 -27.93
CA GLU A 155 -4.19 -21.64 -26.86
C GLU A 155 -3.26 -22.84 -27.07
N SER A 156 -2.40 -23.09 -26.09
CA SER A 156 -1.34 -24.09 -26.17
C SER A 156 -0.87 -24.49 -24.77
N ASP A 157 -0.26 -25.68 -24.66
CA ASP A 157 0.39 -26.11 -23.41
C ASP A 157 1.48 -25.13 -22.98
N TYR A 158 2.17 -24.51 -23.95
CA TYR A 158 3.14 -23.45 -23.70
C TYR A 158 2.51 -22.24 -22.99
N LYS A 159 1.38 -21.74 -23.51
CA LYS A 159 0.64 -20.62 -22.90
C LYS A 159 0.20 -20.96 -21.49
N ALA A 160 -0.36 -22.16 -21.27
CA ALA A 160 -0.80 -22.61 -19.96
C ALA A 160 0.34 -22.68 -18.94
N GLU A 161 1.49 -23.26 -19.32
CA GLU A 161 2.65 -23.38 -18.44
C GLU A 161 3.28 -22.01 -18.14
N LYS A 162 3.41 -21.15 -19.14
CA LYS A 162 3.90 -19.78 -18.93
C LYS A 162 2.98 -18.97 -18.02
N MET A 163 1.67 -19.10 -18.17
CA MET A 163 0.70 -18.47 -17.26
C MET A 163 0.84 -18.94 -15.83
N LYS A 164 1.03 -20.23 -15.63
CA LYS A 164 1.25 -20.80 -14.31
C LYS A 164 2.56 -20.28 -13.69
N GLN A 165 3.63 -20.23 -14.48
CA GLN A 165 4.93 -19.74 -14.03
C GLN A 165 4.89 -18.27 -13.63
N ILE A 166 4.31 -17.39 -14.47
CA ILE A 166 4.21 -15.95 -14.17
C ILE A 166 3.40 -15.71 -12.89
N LYS A 167 2.27 -16.41 -12.71
CA LYS A 167 1.47 -16.32 -11.47
C LYS A 167 2.26 -16.77 -10.23
N LYS A 168 3.09 -17.80 -10.38
CA LYS A 168 3.97 -18.28 -9.31
C LYS A 168 5.03 -17.23 -8.96
N ASP A 169 5.65 -16.61 -9.96
CA ASP A 169 6.72 -15.63 -9.77
C ASP A 169 6.22 -14.36 -9.10
N ILE A 170 5.05 -13.84 -9.51
CA ILE A 170 4.38 -12.71 -8.84
C ILE A 170 4.14 -13.05 -7.37
N LYS A 171 3.58 -14.24 -7.10
CA LYS A 171 3.31 -14.67 -5.74
C LYS A 171 4.60 -14.76 -4.91
N MET A 172 5.68 -15.33 -5.47
CA MET A 172 6.95 -15.45 -4.78
C MET A 172 7.56 -14.09 -4.43
N ALA A 173 7.50 -13.11 -5.35
CA ALA A 173 7.97 -11.76 -5.09
C ALA A 173 7.17 -11.09 -3.95
N GLN A 174 5.84 -11.19 -3.99
CA GLN A 174 4.96 -10.67 -2.93
C GLN A 174 5.13 -11.39 -1.58
N ASP A 175 5.40 -12.69 -1.59
CA ASP A 175 5.64 -13.45 -0.36
C ASP A 175 7.02 -13.11 0.25
N GLY A 176 8.00 -12.73 -0.58
CA GLY A 176 9.30 -12.22 -0.13
C GLY A 176 9.19 -10.98 0.74
N ILE A 177 8.54 -9.92 0.25
CA ILE A 177 8.37 -8.69 1.03
C ILE A 177 7.51 -8.89 2.28
N LYS A 178 6.51 -9.79 2.23
CA LYS A 178 5.73 -10.15 3.44
C LYS A 178 6.59 -10.82 4.50
N LEU A 179 7.58 -11.62 4.09
CA LEU A 179 8.55 -12.21 5.01
C LEU A 179 9.44 -11.13 5.62
N THR A 180 10.00 -10.23 4.80
CA THR A 180 10.80 -9.08 5.27
C THR A 180 10.01 -8.25 6.30
N LEU A 181 8.73 -7.95 6.01
CA LEU A 181 7.85 -7.23 6.93
C LEU A 181 7.54 -8.00 8.22
N ALA A 182 7.45 -9.33 8.16
CA ALA A 182 7.24 -10.17 9.33
C ALA A 182 8.50 -10.24 10.21
N GLU A 183 9.69 -10.09 9.62
CA GLU A 183 10.97 -10.12 10.33
C GLU A 183 11.28 -8.81 11.07
N LEU A 184 10.59 -7.70 10.77
CA LEU A 184 10.73 -6.43 11.51
C LEU A 184 10.35 -6.50 13.00
N ASP A 185 9.66 -7.57 13.42
CA ASP A 185 9.29 -7.83 14.82
C ASP A 185 10.44 -8.44 15.66
N PHE A 186 11.58 -8.76 15.06
CA PHE A 186 12.74 -9.41 15.69
C PHE A 186 13.95 -8.49 15.82
#